data_AF-B7JDP9-F1
#
_entry.id   AF-B7JDP9-F1
#
_cell.length_a   1.000
_cell.length_b   1.000
_cell.length_c   1.000
_cell.angle_alpha   90.00
_cell.angle_beta   90.00
_cell.angle_gamma   90.00
#
_symmetry.space_group_name_H-M   'P 1'
#
loop_
_entity.id
_entity.type
_entity.pdbx_description
1 polymer ?
#
loop_
_entity_poly.entity_id
_entity_poly.type
_entity_poly.pdbx_seq_one_letter_code
_entity_poly.pdbx_strand_id
1 'polypeptide(L)'
;MDKRIKKLMLLNIIFYLNNFIMIILMHNPEFKEIAAIWFFSPFVVILFTTFMFESLNRKMTNQLKQLSVIDFLLRCTILLINFLGVSGIIYLTFNHLILLGIIFMTVNVYLEWRMYKKLLLLNLQNKKTDEAPLTRREIDDLCEDYAKEQSILRDKSPNEKEEIRSIYKSTFFVGCSYALILLLIVGGIFAFSFWGEQYRLLIIMIAFLLVGIYFYLTSKKLTLFFKDNNQRKKISLRDNLTFIVGLSIIYILQGYIHIGTGTFNFLGVFFATIFFIPTIKTNHLIRDTFYKINKKYDNR
;
A
#
# COMPACT_ATOMS: atom_id res chain seq x y z
N MET A 1 25.98 5.16 4.45
CA MET A 1 25.02 4.41 3.62
C MET A 1 23.63 4.66 4.18
N ASP A 2 22.77 5.32 3.42
CA ASP A 2 21.47 5.80 3.89
C ASP A 2 20.63 4.63 4.43
N LYS A 3 20.16 4.72 5.68
CA LYS A 3 19.50 3.60 6.42
C LYS A 3 18.31 3.04 5.64
N ARG A 4 17.64 3.90 4.84
CA ARG A 4 16.48 3.53 4.02
C ARG A 4 16.83 2.60 2.85
N ILE A 5 17.98 2.81 2.21
CA ILE A 5 18.38 2.02 1.04
C ILE A 5 18.93 0.65 1.47
N LYS A 6 19.64 0.58 2.61
CA LYS A 6 19.98 -0.71 3.26
C LYS A 6 18.73 -1.55 3.50
N LYS A 7 17.67 -0.90 4.00
CA LYS A 7 16.40 -1.57 4.30
C LYS A 7 15.71 -2.07 3.03
N LEU A 8 15.76 -1.34 1.93
CA LEU A 8 15.23 -1.81 0.63
C LEU A 8 15.99 -3.03 0.11
N MET A 9 17.33 -2.99 0.08
CA MET A 9 18.13 -4.15 -0.34
C MET A 9 17.86 -5.38 0.52
N LEU A 10 17.77 -5.19 1.84
CA LEU A 10 17.44 -6.27 2.76
C LEU A 10 16.05 -6.86 2.46
N LEU A 11 15.04 -6.01 2.26
CA LEU A 11 13.69 -6.46 1.91
C LEU A 11 13.66 -7.21 0.57
N ASN A 12 14.49 -6.80 -0.39
CA ASN A 12 14.59 -7.46 -1.68
C ASN A 12 15.20 -8.87 -1.56
N ILE A 13 16.27 -9.00 -0.77
CA ILE A 13 16.87 -10.30 -0.43
C ILE A 13 15.84 -11.19 0.28
N ILE A 14 15.11 -10.64 1.26
CA ILE A 14 14.05 -11.36 1.98
C ILE A 14 12.96 -11.82 1.01
N PHE A 15 12.55 -10.99 0.04
CA PHE A 15 11.57 -11.38 -0.99
C PHE A 15 12.03 -12.59 -1.81
N TYR A 16 13.27 -12.60 -2.29
CA TYR A 16 13.79 -13.72 -3.08
C TYR A 16 14.01 -14.97 -2.23
N LEU A 17 14.53 -14.84 -1.01
CA LEU A 17 14.62 -15.95 -0.05
C LEU A 17 13.26 -16.56 0.22
N ASN A 18 12.25 -15.71 0.44
CA ASN A 18 10.89 -16.15 0.68
C ASN A 18 10.30 -16.91 -0.53
N ASN A 19 10.57 -16.44 -1.76
CA ASN A 19 10.24 -17.17 -2.98
C ASN A 19 10.94 -18.53 -3.09
N PHE A 20 12.24 -18.60 -2.78
CA PHE A 20 12.97 -19.88 -2.80
C PHE A 20 12.43 -20.87 -1.77
N ILE A 21 12.15 -20.41 -0.55
CA ILE A 21 11.54 -21.24 0.49
C ILE A 21 10.20 -21.80 0.00
N MET A 22 9.36 -20.96 -0.63
CA MET A 22 8.10 -21.42 -1.20
C MET A 22 8.29 -22.53 -2.25
N ILE A 23 9.21 -22.36 -3.19
CA ILE A 23 9.51 -23.38 -4.23
C ILE A 23 9.99 -24.69 -3.58
N ILE A 24 10.89 -24.61 -2.60
CA ILE A 24 11.42 -25.78 -1.88
C ILE A 24 10.31 -26.49 -1.12
N LEU A 25 9.50 -25.78 -0.35
CA LEU A 25 8.41 -26.37 0.43
C LEU A 25 7.37 -27.04 -0.47
N MET A 26 7.05 -26.44 -1.62
CA MET A 26 6.07 -26.97 -2.55
C MET A 26 6.58 -28.18 -3.36
N HIS A 27 7.90 -28.33 -3.51
CA HIS A 27 8.49 -29.51 -4.13
C HIS A 27 8.56 -30.72 -3.19
N ASN A 28 8.59 -30.48 -1.87
CA ASN A 28 8.72 -31.52 -0.85
C ASN A 28 7.34 -31.94 -0.30
N PRO A 29 6.84 -33.15 -0.63
CA PRO A 29 5.49 -33.56 -0.25
C PRO A 29 5.27 -33.72 1.26
N GLU A 30 6.34 -33.86 2.04
CA GLU A 30 6.30 -33.95 3.51
C GLU A 30 5.86 -32.63 4.18
N PHE A 31 6.03 -31.50 3.50
CA PHE A 31 5.74 -30.18 4.05
C PHE A 31 4.46 -29.54 3.49
N LYS A 32 3.55 -30.33 2.89
CA LYS A 32 2.34 -29.81 2.22
C LYS A 32 1.55 -28.79 3.04
N GLU A 33 1.36 -29.02 4.32
CA GLU A 33 0.59 -28.13 5.20
C GLU A 33 1.32 -26.79 5.43
N ILE A 34 2.63 -26.84 5.70
CA ILE A 34 3.47 -25.66 5.87
C ILE A 34 3.57 -24.91 4.54
N ALA A 35 3.71 -25.63 3.42
CA ALA A 35 3.78 -25.09 2.08
C ALA A 35 2.50 -24.33 1.71
N ALA A 36 1.33 -24.84 2.08
CA ALA A 36 0.04 -24.17 1.86
C ALA A 36 -0.04 -22.82 2.58
N ILE A 37 0.46 -22.74 3.82
CA ILE A 37 0.53 -21.48 4.59
C ILE A 37 1.57 -20.54 3.97
N TRP A 38 2.74 -21.08 3.63
CA TRP A 38 3.89 -20.31 3.14
C TRP A 38 3.70 -19.78 1.71
N PHE A 39 2.83 -20.41 0.92
CA PHE A 39 2.54 -20.08 -0.46
C PHE A 39 2.22 -18.60 -0.67
N PHE A 40 1.54 -17.98 0.29
CA PHE A 40 1.09 -16.59 0.21
C PHE A 40 2.16 -15.59 0.65
N SER A 41 3.19 -16.04 1.36
CA SER A 41 4.18 -15.15 1.94
C SER A 41 4.98 -14.33 0.91
N PRO A 42 5.34 -14.83 -0.30
CA PRO A 42 6.05 -14.03 -1.28
C PRO A 42 5.21 -12.84 -1.78
N PHE A 43 3.89 -13.04 -1.89
CA PHE A 43 2.96 -12.00 -2.31
C PHE A 43 2.70 -10.98 -1.19
N VAL A 44 2.68 -11.39 0.07
CA VAL A 44 2.60 -10.42 1.18
C VAL A 44 3.87 -9.57 1.20
N VAL A 45 5.05 -10.18 1.03
CA VAL A 45 6.33 -9.48 1.04
C VAL A 45 6.43 -8.47 -0.12
N ILE A 46 5.91 -8.80 -1.32
CA ILE A 46 5.94 -7.84 -2.44
C ILE A 46 5.15 -6.57 -2.11
N LEU A 47 3.97 -6.69 -1.46
CA LEU A 47 3.15 -5.54 -1.06
C LEU A 47 3.89 -4.63 -0.06
N PHE A 48 4.60 -5.22 0.91
CA PHE A 48 5.44 -4.46 1.85
C PHE A 48 6.59 -3.72 1.15
N THR A 49 7.21 -4.34 0.14
CA THR A 49 8.28 -3.68 -0.65
C THR A 49 7.75 -2.48 -1.44
N THR A 50 6.54 -2.58 -1.99
CA THR A 50 5.88 -1.49 -2.73
C THR A 50 5.55 -0.30 -1.85
N PHE A 51 5.03 -0.54 -0.64
CA PHE A 51 4.69 0.55 0.31
C PHE A 51 5.93 1.36 0.71
N MET A 52 7.04 0.67 0.98
CA MET A 52 8.32 1.31 1.28
C MET A 52 8.85 2.11 0.08
N PHE A 53 8.62 1.62 -1.14
CA PHE A 53 9.03 2.30 -2.36
C PHE A 53 8.25 3.60 -2.63
N GLU A 54 6.93 3.61 -2.41
CA GLU A 54 6.09 4.81 -2.58
C GLU A 54 6.54 5.96 -1.67
N SER A 55 7.04 5.64 -0.46
CA SER A 55 7.58 6.63 0.48
C SER A 55 8.86 7.34 -0.02
N LEU A 56 9.66 6.69 -0.87
CA LEU A 56 10.90 7.23 -1.44
C LEU A 56 10.66 8.01 -2.74
N ASN A 57 9.60 7.67 -3.48
CA ASN A 57 9.28 8.22 -4.79
C ASN A 57 9.02 9.73 -4.83
N ARG A 58 8.76 10.35 -3.68
CA ARG A 58 8.54 11.80 -3.55
C ARG A 58 9.74 12.67 -3.92
N LYS A 59 10.97 12.13 -3.83
CA LYS A 59 12.21 12.88 -4.06
C LYS A 59 13.04 12.36 -5.25
N MET A 60 12.53 11.40 -6.02
CA MET A 60 13.28 10.74 -7.08
C MET A 60 13.11 11.42 -8.45
N THR A 61 14.19 11.51 -9.22
CA THR A 61 14.17 11.92 -10.63
C THR A 61 13.37 10.93 -11.48
N ASN A 62 12.82 11.36 -12.62
CA ASN A 62 12.01 10.50 -13.50
C ASN A 62 12.72 9.20 -13.93
N GLN A 63 14.05 9.26 -14.13
CA GLN A 63 14.84 8.06 -14.43
C GLN A 63 14.90 7.06 -13.28
N LEU A 64 14.97 7.52 -12.03
CA LEU A 64 14.95 6.66 -10.84
C LEU A 64 13.58 6.02 -10.64
N LYS A 65 12.51 6.77 -10.92
CA LYS A 65 11.13 6.24 -10.91
C LYS A 65 10.98 5.09 -11.91
N GLN A 66 11.47 5.27 -13.15
CA GLN A 66 11.43 4.22 -14.17
C GLN A 66 12.20 2.98 -13.75
N LEU A 67 13.44 3.12 -13.25
CA LEU A 67 14.25 1.98 -12.81
C LEU A 67 13.57 1.18 -11.71
N SER A 68 12.89 1.84 -10.78
CA SER A 68 12.21 1.11 -9.73
C SER A 68 10.86 0.51 -10.15
N VAL A 69 10.16 1.11 -11.12
CA VAL A 69 8.99 0.46 -11.73
C VAL A 69 9.44 -0.83 -12.42
N ILE A 70 10.58 -0.82 -13.11
CA ILE A 70 11.16 -2.02 -13.73
C ILE A 70 11.51 -3.07 -12.66
N ASP A 71 12.19 -2.68 -11.59
CA ASP A 71 12.50 -3.59 -10.48
C ASP A 71 11.24 -4.22 -9.86
N PHE A 72 10.19 -3.42 -9.62
CA PHE A 72 8.91 -3.93 -9.14
C PHE A 72 8.23 -4.89 -10.13
N LEU A 73 8.21 -4.54 -11.42
CA LEU A 73 7.66 -5.40 -12.46
C LEU A 73 8.40 -6.73 -12.54
N LEU A 74 9.73 -6.73 -12.41
CA LEU A 74 10.53 -7.97 -12.37
C LEU A 74 10.13 -8.85 -11.17
N ARG A 75 9.91 -8.27 -9.98
CA ARG A 75 9.42 -9.02 -8.80
C ARG A 75 8.03 -9.62 -9.05
N CYS A 76 7.12 -8.86 -9.66
CA CYS A 76 5.79 -9.35 -10.02
C CYS A 76 5.86 -10.50 -11.05
N THR A 77 6.72 -10.35 -12.07
CA THR A 77 6.89 -11.36 -13.11
C THR A 77 7.44 -12.67 -12.55
N ILE A 78 8.50 -12.63 -11.73
CA ILE A 78 9.06 -13.87 -11.16
C ILE A 78 8.09 -14.55 -10.19
N LEU A 79 7.35 -13.76 -9.39
CA LEU A 79 6.30 -14.25 -8.52
C LEU A 79 5.21 -14.99 -9.31
N LEU A 80 4.78 -14.40 -10.43
CA LEU A 80 3.76 -14.99 -11.30
C LEU A 80 4.27 -16.24 -12.01
N ILE A 81 5.52 -16.25 -12.51
CA ILE A 81 6.16 -17.44 -13.09
C ILE A 81 6.23 -18.57 -12.06
N ASN A 82 6.69 -18.26 -10.83
CA ASN A 82 6.77 -19.24 -9.75
C ASN A 82 5.39 -19.79 -9.38
N PHE A 83 4.38 -18.92 -9.28
CA PHE A 83 2.99 -19.32 -9.04
C PHE A 83 2.48 -20.29 -10.13
N LEU A 84 2.66 -19.94 -11.41
CA LEU A 84 2.19 -20.76 -12.52
C LEU A 84 2.94 -22.09 -12.61
N GLY A 85 4.24 -22.08 -12.36
CA GLY A 85 5.08 -23.29 -12.36
C GLY A 85 4.73 -24.24 -11.21
N VAL A 86 4.63 -23.71 -9.98
CA VAL A 86 4.29 -24.50 -8.78
C VAL A 86 2.85 -25.02 -8.84
N SER A 87 1.91 -24.25 -9.39
CA SER A 87 0.51 -24.67 -9.55
C SER A 87 0.31 -25.70 -10.67
N GLY A 88 1.37 -26.07 -11.41
CA GLY A 88 1.30 -27.02 -12.52
C GLY A 88 0.61 -26.49 -13.78
N ILE A 89 0.37 -25.18 -13.88
CA ILE A 89 -0.25 -24.55 -15.06
C ILE A 89 0.75 -24.48 -16.22
N ILE A 90 2.02 -24.18 -15.90
CA ILE A 90 3.13 -24.22 -16.85
C ILE A 90 4.11 -25.29 -16.38
N TYR A 91 4.56 -26.14 -17.29
CA TYR A 91 5.58 -27.14 -16.98
C TYR A 91 6.96 -26.49 -16.86
N LEU A 92 7.40 -26.27 -15.63
CA LEU A 92 8.76 -25.84 -15.29
C LEU A 92 9.31 -26.79 -14.23
N THR A 93 10.46 -27.40 -14.48
CA THR A 93 11.08 -28.27 -13.46
C THR A 93 11.61 -27.43 -12.30
N PHE A 94 11.77 -28.06 -11.13
CA PHE A 94 12.31 -27.43 -9.92
C PHE A 94 13.60 -26.63 -10.21
N ASN A 95 14.55 -27.23 -10.93
CA ASN A 95 15.81 -26.58 -11.28
C ASN A 95 15.63 -25.32 -12.13
N HIS A 96 14.66 -25.30 -13.05
CA HIS A 96 14.35 -24.11 -13.85
C HIS A 96 13.78 -22.98 -12.99
N LEU A 97 12.89 -23.29 -12.04
CA LEU A 97 12.32 -22.30 -11.13
C LEU A 97 13.39 -21.66 -10.24
N ILE A 98 14.30 -22.47 -9.68
CA ILE A 98 15.43 -21.97 -8.89
C ILE A 98 16.36 -21.11 -9.75
N LEU A 99 16.73 -21.58 -10.95
CA LEU A 99 17.62 -20.84 -11.85
C LEU A 99 17.02 -19.49 -12.26
N LEU A 100 15.75 -19.46 -12.65
CA LEU A 100 15.03 -18.22 -12.96
C LEU A 100 15.00 -17.29 -11.74
N GLY A 101 14.74 -17.82 -10.54
CA GLY A 101 14.79 -17.05 -9.31
C GLY A 101 16.15 -16.39 -9.08
N ILE A 102 17.26 -17.12 -9.29
CA ILE A 102 18.63 -16.59 -9.15
C ILE A 102 18.91 -15.49 -10.19
N ILE A 103 18.51 -15.69 -11.44
CA ILE A 103 18.67 -14.70 -12.52
C ILE A 103 17.94 -13.41 -12.15
N PHE A 104 16.66 -13.50 -11.79
CA PHE A 104 15.84 -12.34 -11.42
C PHE A 104 16.37 -11.63 -10.16
N MET A 105 16.82 -12.41 -9.16
CA MET A 105 17.45 -11.84 -7.96
C MET A 105 18.70 -11.03 -8.32
N THR A 106 19.56 -11.58 -9.19
CA THR A 106 20.80 -10.92 -9.61
C THR A 106 20.51 -9.62 -10.36
N VAL A 107 19.54 -9.64 -11.28
CA VAL A 107 19.11 -8.45 -12.04
C VAL A 107 18.54 -7.39 -11.10
N ASN A 108 17.67 -7.76 -10.15
CA ASN A 108 17.09 -6.81 -9.20
C ASN A 108 18.13 -6.21 -8.24
N VAL A 109 19.04 -7.02 -7.71
CA VAL A 109 20.15 -6.52 -6.88
C VAL A 109 21.01 -5.53 -7.67
N TYR A 110 21.27 -5.81 -8.96
CA TYR A 110 21.97 -4.88 -9.83
C TYR A 110 21.19 -3.58 -10.06
N LEU A 111 19.87 -3.65 -10.30
CA LEU A 111 19.02 -2.46 -10.45
C LEU A 111 19.01 -1.61 -9.17
N GLU A 112 18.88 -2.22 -7.99
CA GLU A 112 18.95 -1.52 -6.70
C GLU A 112 20.30 -0.87 -6.47
N TRP A 113 21.40 -1.56 -6.81
CA TRP A 113 22.73 -0.96 -6.72
C TRP A 113 22.88 0.24 -7.66
N ARG A 114 22.37 0.16 -8.89
CA ARG A 114 22.37 1.27 -9.85
C ARG A 114 21.55 2.46 -9.34
N MET A 115 20.37 2.19 -8.76
CA MET A 115 19.55 3.23 -8.13
C MET A 115 20.27 3.87 -6.94
N TYR A 116 20.94 3.08 -6.11
CA TYR A 116 21.75 3.58 -4.98
C TYR A 116 22.86 4.52 -5.45
N LYS A 117 23.65 4.12 -6.45
CA LYS A 117 24.74 4.95 -6.98
C LYS A 117 24.23 6.30 -7.48
N LYS A 118 23.10 6.31 -8.20
CA LYS A 118 22.45 7.54 -8.67
C LYS A 118 21.91 8.41 -7.53
N LEU A 119 21.28 7.81 -6.52
CA LEU A 119 20.79 8.53 -5.33
C LEU A 119 21.92 9.16 -4.52
N LEU A 120 23.05 8.46 -4.37
CA LEU A 120 24.22 8.98 -3.67
C LEU A 120 24.76 10.24 -4.38
N LEU A 121 24.87 10.19 -5.72
CA LEU A 121 25.29 11.33 -6.53
C LEU A 121 24.33 12.52 -6.41
N LEU A 122 23.01 12.26 -6.43
CA LEU A 122 21.99 13.29 -6.25
C LEU A 122 21.99 13.90 -4.84
N ASN A 123 22.18 13.10 -3.79
CA ASN A 123 22.26 13.60 -2.41
C ASN A 123 23.52 14.45 -2.17
N LEU A 124 24.63 14.13 -2.83
CA LEU A 124 25.84 14.96 -2.81
C LEU A 124 25.61 16.32 -3.49
N GLN A 125 24.76 16.36 -4.53
CA GLN A 125 24.39 17.60 -5.23
C GLN A 125 23.29 18.40 -4.51
N ASN A 126 22.31 17.75 -3.88
CA ASN A 126 21.12 18.36 -3.27
C ASN A 126 21.28 18.73 -1.79
N LYS A 127 22.48 18.60 -1.20
CA LYS A 127 22.75 18.99 0.20
C LYS A 127 22.55 20.50 0.47
N LYS A 128 22.14 21.29 -0.52
CA LYS A 128 21.83 22.72 -0.43
C LYS A 128 20.34 23.08 -0.42
N THR A 129 19.39 22.15 -0.58
CA THR A 129 17.99 22.56 -0.85
C THR A 129 16.86 21.72 -0.25
N ASP A 130 17.15 20.62 0.46
CA ASP A 130 16.11 19.68 0.85
C ASP A 130 15.90 19.64 2.36
N GLU A 131 14.89 20.37 2.84
CA GLU A 131 14.45 20.31 4.23
C GLU A 131 13.96 18.88 4.60
N ALA A 132 14.35 18.38 5.77
CA ALA A 132 14.04 17.03 6.26
C ALA A 132 12.52 16.79 6.49
N PRO A 133 11.98 15.56 6.32
CA PRO A 133 10.59 15.27 6.70
C PRO A 133 10.37 15.45 8.20
N LEU A 134 9.15 15.84 8.60
CA LEU A 134 8.79 16.03 10.01
C LEU A 134 9.11 14.77 10.84
N THR A 135 9.71 14.94 12.00
CA THR A 135 9.97 13.85 12.95
C THR A 135 8.67 13.38 13.60
N ARG A 136 8.68 12.16 14.16
CA ARG A 136 7.49 11.60 14.84
C ARG A 136 7.06 12.47 16.03
N ARG A 137 8.01 13.06 16.75
CA ARG A 137 7.75 14.00 17.86
C ARG A 137 7.05 15.25 17.36
N GLU A 138 7.52 15.86 16.27
CA GLU A 138 6.85 17.01 15.65
C GLU A 138 5.41 16.69 15.21
N ILE A 139 5.17 15.47 14.69
CA ILE A 139 3.81 15.03 14.33
C ILE A 139 2.93 14.88 15.58
N ASP A 140 3.44 14.29 16.65
CA ASP A 140 2.70 14.08 17.89
C ASP A 140 2.37 15.43 18.57
N ASP A 141 3.35 16.34 18.62
CA ASP A 141 3.19 17.71 19.13
C ASP A 141 2.17 18.50 18.28
N LEU A 142 2.22 18.37 16.95
CA LEU A 142 1.22 18.96 16.05
C LEU A 142 -0.18 18.43 16.34
N CYS A 143 -0.34 17.12 16.54
CA CYS A 143 -1.64 16.52 16.84
C CYS A 143 -2.20 17.05 18.17
N GLU A 144 -1.34 17.18 19.19
CA GLU A 144 -1.73 17.70 20.49
C GLU A 144 -2.08 19.19 20.45
N ASP A 145 -1.31 19.99 19.70
CA ASP A 145 -1.57 21.41 19.46
C ASP A 145 -2.89 21.65 18.71
N TYR A 146 -3.21 20.81 17.72
CA TYR A 146 -4.51 20.85 17.02
C TYR A 146 -5.68 20.38 17.88
N ALA A 147 -5.46 19.41 18.76
CA ALA A 147 -6.48 18.90 19.69
C ALA A 147 -6.81 19.92 20.80
N LYS A 148 -5.81 20.68 21.26
CA LYS A 148 -5.95 21.70 22.33
C LYS A 148 -6.32 23.10 21.81
N GLU A 149 -6.41 23.30 20.49
CA GLU A 149 -6.72 24.57 19.81
C GLU A 149 -5.83 25.79 20.20
N GLN A 150 -4.68 25.60 20.87
CA GLN A 150 -4.12 26.66 21.71
C GLN A 150 -2.81 27.35 21.26
N SER A 151 -2.15 26.98 20.18
CA SER A 151 -0.82 27.58 19.86
C SER A 151 -0.61 27.97 18.38
N ILE A 152 -0.86 27.06 17.43
CA ILE A 152 -0.47 27.24 16.02
C ILE A 152 -1.33 28.26 15.25
N LEU A 153 -2.55 28.51 15.74
CA LEU A 153 -3.55 29.35 15.07
C LEU A 153 -3.59 30.78 15.61
N ARG A 154 -2.86 31.11 16.69
CA ARG A 154 -3.08 32.37 17.42
C ARG A 154 -2.75 33.60 16.57
N ASP A 155 -1.62 33.56 15.86
CA ASP A 155 -1.07 34.70 15.09
C ASP A 155 -1.39 34.67 13.59
N LYS A 156 -2.29 33.79 13.15
CA LYS A 156 -2.63 33.61 11.72
C LYS A 156 -3.85 34.42 11.30
N SER A 157 -3.94 34.74 10.02
CA SER A 157 -5.14 35.39 9.46
C SER A 157 -6.35 34.43 9.50
N PRO A 158 -7.59 34.93 9.53
CA PRO A 158 -8.80 34.09 9.58
C PRO A 158 -8.85 33.04 8.45
N ASN A 159 -8.45 33.44 7.24
CA ASN A 159 -8.42 32.57 6.07
C ASN A 159 -7.38 31.45 6.21
N GLU A 160 -6.20 31.75 6.75
CA GLU A 160 -5.16 30.74 7.01
C GLU A 160 -5.58 29.78 8.12
N LYS A 161 -6.27 30.28 9.17
CA LYS A 161 -6.79 29.41 10.24
C LYS A 161 -7.80 28.41 9.68
N GLU A 162 -8.69 28.86 8.79
CA GLU A 162 -9.70 28.01 8.17
C GLU A 162 -9.08 26.96 7.24
N GLU A 163 -8.09 27.35 6.42
CA GLU A 163 -7.35 26.44 5.55
C GLU A 163 -6.61 25.37 6.36
N ILE A 164 -5.91 25.76 7.41
CA ILE A 164 -5.19 24.84 8.27
C ILE A 164 -6.15 23.86 8.95
N ARG A 165 -7.26 24.36 9.50
CA ARG A 165 -8.27 23.54 10.17
C ARG A 165 -8.95 22.57 9.21
N SER A 166 -9.21 22.97 7.96
CA SER A 166 -9.83 22.11 6.94
C SER A 166 -8.88 20.97 6.53
N ILE A 167 -7.58 21.25 6.39
CA ILE A 167 -6.55 20.27 6.05
C ILE A 167 -6.34 19.28 7.21
N TYR A 168 -6.30 19.76 8.46
CA TYR A 168 -6.23 18.88 9.64
C TYR A 168 -7.43 17.94 9.70
N LYS A 169 -8.66 18.48 9.60
CA LYS A 169 -9.89 17.66 9.59
C LYS A 169 -9.90 16.67 8.43
N SER A 170 -9.45 17.07 7.24
CA SER A 170 -9.34 16.15 6.09
C SER A 170 -8.36 15.01 6.36
N THR A 171 -7.23 15.30 7.01
CA THR A 171 -6.23 14.28 7.40
C THR A 171 -6.75 13.33 8.47
N PHE A 172 -7.52 13.84 9.44
CA PHE A 172 -8.22 13.01 10.42
C PHE A 172 -9.19 12.03 9.73
N PHE A 173 -10.02 12.51 8.79
CA PHE A 173 -10.91 11.65 8.03
C PHE A 173 -10.18 10.66 7.12
N VAL A 174 -8.97 10.99 6.64
CA VAL A 174 -8.10 10.02 5.95
C VAL A 174 -7.71 8.87 6.87
N GLY A 175 -7.35 9.15 8.13
CA GLY A 175 -7.07 8.13 9.13
C GLY A 175 -8.25 7.18 9.35
N CYS A 176 -9.44 7.74 9.59
CA CYS A 176 -10.69 6.96 9.73
C CYS A 176 -11.00 6.15 8.45
N SER A 177 -10.78 6.73 7.28
CA SER A 177 -10.97 6.07 5.99
C SER A 177 -10.05 4.86 5.85
N TYR A 178 -8.78 4.94 6.25
CA TYR A 178 -7.86 3.79 6.23
C TYR A 178 -8.30 2.68 7.17
N ALA A 179 -8.68 3.03 8.41
CA ALA A 179 -9.17 2.05 9.38
C ALA A 179 -10.41 1.31 8.83
N LEU A 180 -11.32 2.04 8.20
CA LEU A 180 -12.53 1.47 7.62
C LEU A 180 -12.26 0.60 6.39
N ILE A 181 -11.32 0.99 5.51
CA ILE A 181 -10.88 0.16 4.37
C ILE A 181 -10.30 -1.16 4.90
N LEU A 182 -9.45 -1.10 5.93
CA LEU A 182 -8.84 -2.29 6.51
C LEU A 182 -9.88 -3.19 7.19
N LEU A 183 -10.84 -2.59 7.92
CA LEU A 183 -11.97 -3.31 8.51
C LEU A 183 -12.83 -4.01 7.45
N LEU A 184 -13.14 -3.31 6.34
CA LEU A 184 -13.96 -3.86 5.26
C LEU A 184 -13.27 -5.02 4.52
N ILE A 185 -11.94 -4.95 4.35
CA ILE A 185 -11.15 -6.00 3.69
C ILE A 185 -10.86 -7.14 4.67
N VAL A 186 -10.06 -6.86 5.70
CA VAL A 186 -9.55 -7.89 6.63
C VAL A 186 -10.67 -8.42 7.52
N GLY A 187 -11.50 -7.51 8.07
CA GLY A 187 -12.66 -7.91 8.86
C GLY A 187 -13.69 -8.66 8.02
N GLY A 188 -13.89 -8.28 6.76
CA GLY A 188 -14.76 -9.01 5.83
C GLY A 188 -14.29 -10.45 5.57
N ILE A 189 -13.01 -10.62 5.21
CA ILE A 189 -12.40 -11.95 5.00
C ILE A 189 -12.51 -12.80 6.27
N PHE A 190 -12.15 -12.23 7.42
CA PHE A 190 -12.19 -12.95 8.70
C PHE A 190 -13.62 -13.32 9.11
N ALA A 191 -14.59 -12.43 8.89
CA ALA A 191 -15.98 -12.69 9.20
C ALA A 191 -16.55 -13.86 8.38
N PHE A 192 -16.27 -13.91 7.07
CA PHE A 192 -16.68 -15.06 6.25
C PHE A 192 -16.01 -16.36 6.70
N SER A 193 -14.74 -16.31 7.09
CA SER A 193 -14.01 -17.49 7.58
C SER A 193 -14.49 -17.98 8.94
N PHE A 194 -14.84 -17.08 9.87
CA PHE A 194 -15.15 -17.43 11.25
C PHE A 194 -16.64 -17.78 11.44
N TRP A 195 -17.54 -17.06 10.77
CA TRP A 195 -18.98 -17.29 10.90
C TRP A 195 -19.52 -18.28 9.87
N GLY A 196 -18.82 -18.47 8.75
CA GLY A 196 -19.19 -19.43 7.72
C GLY A 196 -20.42 -19.00 6.89
N GLU A 197 -20.86 -19.91 6.02
CA GLU A 197 -21.87 -19.61 4.99
C GLU A 197 -23.24 -19.20 5.55
N GLN A 198 -23.62 -19.76 6.70
CA GLN A 198 -24.91 -19.51 7.35
C GLN A 198 -25.16 -18.03 7.70
N TYR A 199 -24.10 -17.23 7.88
CA TYR A 199 -24.20 -15.79 8.20
C TYR A 199 -23.81 -14.88 7.02
N ARG A 200 -23.71 -15.41 5.80
CA ARG A 200 -23.26 -14.66 4.61
C ARG A 200 -24.05 -13.36 4.39
N LEU A 201 -25.38 -13.42 4.46
CA LEU A 201 -26.25 -12.26 4.27
C LEU A 201 -26.05 -11.21 5.37
N LEU A 202 -25.86 -11.63 6.62
CA LEU A 202 -25.61 -10.74 7.74
C LEU A 202 -24.28 -9.99 7.56
N ILE A 203 -23.22 -10.70 7.14
CA ILE A 203 -21.90 -10.11 6.86
C ILE A 203 -21.99 -9.09 5.73
N ILE A 204 -22.70 -9.41 4.65
CA ILE A 204 -22.92 -8.49 3.52
C ILE A 204 -23.71 -7.25 3.97
N MET A 205 -24.73 -7.41 4.82
CA MET A 205 -25.51 -6.29 5.34
C MET A 205 -24.66 -5.36 6.21
N ILE A 206 -23.83 -5.90 7.10
CA ILE A 206 -22.89 -5.12 7.92
C ILE A 206 -21.90 -4.38 7.01
N ALA A 207 -21.34 -5.06 6.01
CA ALA A 207 -20.42 -4.44 5.07
C ALA A 207 -21.08 -3.31 4.27
N PHE A 208 -22.34 -3.47 3.85
CA PHE A 208 -23.09 -2.42 3.16
C PHE A 208 -23.24 -1.16 4.03
N LEU A 209 -23.55 -1.32 5.33
CA LEU A 209 -23.62 -0.21 6.28
C LEU A 209 -22.25 0.49 6.43
N LEU A 210 -21.17 -0.28 6.56
CA LEU A 210 -19.80 0.24 6.65
C LEU A 210 -19.38 0.96 5.36
N VAL A 211 -19.81 0.49 4.18
CA VAL A 211 -19.60 1.18 2.90
C VAL A 211 -20.34 2.52 2.85
N GLY A 212 -21.55 2.60 3.41
CA GLY A 212 -22.27 3.87 3.56
C GLY A 212 -21.48 4.89 4.40
N ILE A 213 -20.91 4.44 5.53
CA ILE A 213 -20.02 5.27 6.36
C ILE A 213 -18.77 5.67 5.57
N TYR A 214 -18.20 4.76 4.77
CA TYR A 214 -17.05 5.06 3.93
C TYR A 214 -17.33 6.16 2.90
N PHE A 215 -18.49 6.13 2.23
CA PHE A 215 -18.88 7.19 1.30
C PHE A 215 -19.08 8.53 1.99
N TYR A 216 -19.69 8.52 3.18
CA TYR A 216 -19.82 9.73 3.99
C TYR A 216 -18.45 10.35 4.32
N LEU A 217 -17.52 9.54 4.86
CA LEU A 217 -16.17 9.98 5.18
C LEU A 217 -15.42 10.48 3.94
N THR A 218 -15.58 9.79 2.81
CA THR A 218 -14.95 10.18 1.55
C THR A 218 -15.50 11.48 0.99
N SER A 219 -16.81 11.70 1.07
CA SER A 219 -17.43 12.97 0.67
C SER A 219 -16.95 14.14 1.56
N LYS A 220 -16.90 13.93 2.88
CA LYS A 220 -16.41 14.94 3.84
C LYS A 220 -14.93 15.27 3.63
N LYS A 221 -14.05 14.27 3.54
CA LYS A 221 -12.59 14.51 3.37
C LYS A 221 -12.29 15.26 2.08
N LEU A 222 -12.96 14.90 0.97
CA LEU A 222 -12.74 15.52 -0.33
C LEU A 222 -13.32 16.92 -0.41
N THR A 223 -14.45 17.18 0.25
CA THR A 223 -15.04 18.53 0.34
C THR A 223 -14.16 19.49 1.12
N LEU A 224 -13.49 19.00 2.17
CA LEU A 224 -12.56 19.83 2.95
C LEU A 224 -11.25 20.09 2.23
N PHE A 225 -10.82 19.19 1.34
CA PHE A 225 -9.52 19.27 0.68
C PHE A 225 -9.56 19.96 -0.69
N PHE A 226 -10.54 19.63 -1.53
CA PHE A 226 -10.64 20.16 -2.89
C PHE A 226 -11.63 21.33 -2.94
N LYS A 227 -11.12 22.55 -3.20
CA LYS A 227 -11.94 23.75 -3.42
C LYS A 227 -12.71 23.68 -4.76
N ASP A 228 -12.12 23.09 -5.80
CA ASP A 228 -12.78 22.91 -7.09
C ASP A 228 -13.78 21.74 -7.06
N ASN A 229 -15.05 22.07 -7.32
CA ASN A 229 -16.15 21.12 -7.36
C ASN A 229 -16.01 20.07 -8.47
N ASN A 230 -15.50 20.45 -9.65
CA ASN A 230 -15.36 19.55 -10.78
C ASN A 230 -14.26 18.52 -10.53
N GLN A 231 -13.12 18.97 -10.02
CA GLN A 231 -12.04 18.08 -9.59
C GLN A 231 -12.49 17.13 -8.47
N ARG A 232 -13.20 17.66 -7.47
CA ARG A 232 -13.77 16.87 -6.36
C ARG A 232 -14.68 15.75 -6.85
N LYS A 233 -15.64 16.06 -7.73
CA LYS A 233 -16.58 15.07 -8.28
C LYS A 233 -15.85 13.97 -9.05
N LYS A 234 -14.89 14.34 -9.91
CA LYS A 234 -14.11 13.38 -10.71
C LYS A 234 -13.31 12.43 -9.84
N ILE A 235 -12.61 12.94 -8.81
CA ILE A 235 -11.81 12.12 -7.89
C ILE A 235 -12.72 11.24 -7.04
N SER A 236 -13.80 11.79 -6.50
CA SER A 236 -14.75 11.01 -5.69
C SER A 236 -15.37 9.86 -6.49
N LEU A 237 -15.75 10.09 -7.74
CA LEU A 237 -16.35 9.06 -8.59
C LEU A 237 -15.35 7.95 -8.89
N ARG A 238 -14.11 8.31 -9.28
CA ARG A 238 -13.04 7.34 -9.52
C ARG A 238 -12.77 6.49 -8.27
N ASP A 239 -12.57 7.13 -7.12
CA ASP A 239 -12.18 6.44 -5.88
C ASP A 239 -13.31 5.57 -5.34
N ASN A 240 -14.56 6.03 -5.38
CA ASN A 240 -15.70 5.23 -4.93
C ASN A 240 -15.99 4.05 -5.87
N LEU A 241 -15.94 4.26 -7.19
CA LEU A 241 -16.21 3.21 -8.16
C LEU A 241 -15.15 2.11 -8.11
N THR A 242 -13.88 2.49 -8.07
CA THR A 242 -12.78 1.52 -7.94
C THR A 242 -12.83 0.81 -6.58
N PHE A 243 -13.12 1.53 -5.49
CA PHE A 243 -13.33 0.91 -4.17
C PHE A 243 -14.45 -0.15 -4.18
N ILE A 244 -15.63 0.17 -4.75
CA ILE A 244 -16.75 -0.78 -4.85
C ILE A 244 -16.34 -2.01 -5.67
N VAL A 245 -15.70 -1.82 -6.81
CA VAL A 245 -15.27 -2.94 -7.66
C VAL A 245 -14.31 -3.87 -6.90
N GLY A 246 -13.29 -3.30 -6.23
CA GLY A 246 -12.36 -4.08 -5.41
C GLY A 246 -13.06 -4.83 -4.28
N LEU A 247 -13.96 -4.17 -3.55
CA LEU A 247 -14.71 -4.78 -2.47
C LEU A 247 -15.62 -5.92 -2.96
N SER A 248 -16.34 -5.70 -4.06
CA SER A 248 -17.22 -6.70 -4.68
C SER A 248 -16.45 -7.95 -5.08
N ILE A 249 -15.26 -7.81 -5.68
CA ILE A 249 -14.40 -8.95 -6.01
C ILE A 249 -14.08 -9.76 -4.75
N ILE A 250 -13.66 -9.11 -3.66
CA ILE A 250 -13.34 -9.79 -2.39
C ILE A 250 -14.55 -10.53 -1.85
N TYR A 251 -15.71 -9.87 -1.78
CA TYR A 251 -16.91 -10.43 -1.14
C TYR A 251 -17.56 -11.53 -1.99
N ILE A 252 -17.47 -11.46 -3.31
CA ILE A 252 -17.92 -12.55 -4.19
C ILE A 252 -17.01 -13.77 -4.01
N LEU A 253 -15.69 -13.57 -4.03
CA LEU A 253 -14.72 -14.67 -3.88
C LEU A 253 -14.83 -15.34 -2.52
N GLN A 254 -14.84 -14.56 -1.44
CA GLN A 254 -14.87 -15.07 -0.07
C GLN A 254 -16.27 -15.51 0.34
N GLY A 255 -17.29 -14.75 -0.03
CA GLY A 255 -18.66 -15.02 0.34
C GLY A 255 -19.23 -16.19 -0.43
N TYR A 256 -19.20 -16.18 -1.76
CA TYR A 256 -20.00 -17.11 -2.58
C TYR A 256 -19.21 -18.22 -3.24
N ILE A 257 -18.03 -17.88 -3.76
CA ILE A 257 -17.29 -18.83 -4.60
C ILE A 257 -16.54 -19.84 -3.72
N HIS A 258 -16.30 -19.54 -2.43
CA HIS A 258 -15.74 -20.43 -1.40
C HIS A 258 -14.82 -21.51 -1.98
N ILE A 259 -13.86 -21.10 -2.83
CA ILE A 259 -13.05 -22.08 -3.53
C ILE A 259 -12.12 -22.62 -2.46
N GLY A 260 -12.35 -23.86 -2.06
CA GLY A 260 -11.53 -24.65 -1.13
C GLY A 260 -10.11 -24.94 -1.63
N THR A 261 -9.56 -24.06 -2.47
CA THR A 261 -8.15 -24.01 -2.88
C THR A 261 -7.65 -22.61 -2.58
N GLY A 262 -6.79 -22.46 -1.56
CA GLY A 262 -6.30 -21.15 -1.11
C GLY A 262 -5.63 -20.30 -2.21
N THR A 263 -5.11 -20.95 -3.26
CA THR A 263 -4.46 -20.35 -4.43
C THR A 263 -5.36 -19.38 -5.23
N PHE A 264 -6.59 -19.79 -5.56
CA PHE A 264 -7.51 -18.96 -6.35
C PHE A 264 -8.08 -17.77 -5.56
N ASN A 265 -8.34 -17.96 -4.26
CA ASN A 265 -8.82 -16.87 -3.39
C ASN A 265 -7.78 -15.77 -3.25
N PHE A 266 -6.49 -16.12 -3.20
CA PHE A 266 -5.43 -15.14 -3.09
C PHE A 266 -5.26 -14.29 -4.35
N LEU A 267 -5.20 -14.91 -5.54
CA LEU A 267 -5.03 -14.17 -6.80
C LEU A 267 -6.15 -13.16 -6.99
N GLY A 268 -7.39 -13.56 -6.66
CA GLY A 268 -8.54 -12.67 -6.70
C GLY A 268 -8.49 -11.54 -5.66
N VAL A 269 -8.02 -11.79 -4.44
CA VAL A 269 -7.76 -10.72 -3.44
C VAL A 269 -6.65 -9.78 -3.93
N PHE A 270 -5.57 -10.30 -4.52
CA PHE A 270 -4.50 -9.49 -5.10
C PHE A 270 -5.05 -8.57 -6.20
N PHE A 271 -5.80 -9.12 -7.16
CA PHE A 271 -6.47 -8.31 -8.19
C PHE A 271 -7.41 -7.27 -7.60
N ALA A 272 -8.18 -7.62 -6.57
CA ALA A 272 -9.03 -6.66 -5.86
C ALA A 272 -8.23 -5.51 -5.23
N THR A 273 -7.05 -5.78 -4.67
CA THR A 273 -6.25 -4.73 -4.03
C THR A 273 -5.76 -3.64 -4.98
N ILE A 274 -5.58 -3.96 -6.27
CA ILE A 274 -5.23 -2.99 -7.31
C ILE A 274 -6.29 -1.88 -7.40
N PHE A 275 -7.56 -2.23 -7.22
CA PHE A 275 -8.66 -1.28 -7.27
C PHE A 275 -8.70 -0.31 -6.07
N PHE A 276 -7.97 -0.58 -4.99
CA PHE A 276 -7.84 0.37 -3.86
C PHE A 276 -6.72 1.39 -4.07
N ILE A 277 -5.84 1.21 -5.07
CA ILE A 277 -4.72 2.11 -5.36
C ILE A 277 -5.16 3.57 -5.57
N PRO A 278 -6.21 3.89 -6.35
CA PRO A 278 -6.64 5.26 -6.55
C PRO A 278 -7.01 5.97 -5.24
N THR A 279 -7.76 5.28 -4.38
CA THR A 279 -8.15 5.77 -3.04
C THR A 279 -6.93 5.99 -2.15
N ILE A 280 -5.99 5.05 -2.13
CA ILE A 280 -4.75 5.15 -1.34
C ILE A 280 -3.92 6.36 -1.81
N LYS A 281 -3.79 6.58 -3.13
CA LYS A 281 -3.09 7.73 -3.70
C LYS A 281 -3.74 9.06 -3.30
N THR A 282 -5.06 9.15 -3.32
CA THR A 282 -5.78 10.36 -2.88
C THR A 282 -5.54 10.63 -1.39
N ASN A 283 -5.64 9.60 -0.55
CA ASN A 283 -5.38 9.72 0.87
C ASN A 283 -3.92 10.14 1.17
N HIS A 284 -2.96 9.61 0.41
CA HIS A 284 -1.57 10.04 0.50
C HIS A 284 -1.41 11.51 0.15
N LEU A 285 -1.98 11.97 -0.97
CA LEU A 285 -1.93 13.38 -1.39
C LEU A 285 -2.41 14.34 -0.30
N ILE A 286 -3.51 14.01 0.38
CA ILE A 286 -4.06 14.82 1.47
C ILE A 286 -3.06 14.90 2.63
N ARG A 287 -2.63 13.73 3.14
CA ARG A 287 -1.70 13.62 4.27
C ARG A 287 -0.39 14.36 4.01
N ASP A 288 0.08 14.24 2.78
CA ASP A 288 1.31 14.83 2.31
C ASP A 288 1.26 16.36 2.20
N THR A 289 0.09 16.89 1.86
CA THR A 289 -0.17 18.33 1.79
C THR A 289 -0.24 18.92 3.20
N PHE A 290 -0.87 18.20 4.14
CA PHE A 290 -0.84 18.52 5.56
C PHE A 290 0.59 18.65 6.11
N TYR A 291 1.47 17.69 5.83
CA TYR A 291 2.86 17.78 6.28
C TYR A 291 3.63 18.95 5.66
N LYS A 292 3.44 19.23 4.37
CA LYS A 292 4.09 20.38 3.71
C LYS A 292 3.67 21.71 4.32
N ILE A 293 2.37 21.86 4.59
CA ILE A 293 1.80 23.09 5.11
C ILE A 293 2.25 23.31 6.55
N ASN A 294 2.19 22.29 7.41
CA ASN A 294 2.60 22.44 8.81
C ASN A 294 4.09 22.67 8.99
N LYS A 295 4.93 22.08 8.15
CA LYS A 295 6.36 22.31 8.22
C LYS A 295 6.77 23.75 7.90
N LYS A 296 6.02 24.45 7.04
CA LYS A 296 6.21 25.90 6.81
C LYS A 296 5.97 26.73 8.09
N TYR A 297 5.26 26.16 9.06
CA TYR A 297 4.85 26.83 10.28
C TYR A 297 5.54 26.29 11.53
N ASP A 298 6.37 25.25 11.38
CA ASP A 298 7.17 24.69 12.44
C ASP A 298 8.50 25.47 12.51
N ASN A 299 8.40 26.72 13.00
CA ASN A 299 9.54 27.57 13.36
C ASN A 299 9.92 27.36 14.84
N ARG A 300 9.96 26.10 15.30
CA ARG A 300 10.49 25.74 16.62
C ARG A 300 11.95 25.33 16.51
#